data_AF-A0A2R5L6E5-F1
#
_entry.id   AF-A0A2R5L6E5-F1
#
_cell.length_a   1.000
_cell.length_b   1.000
_cell.length_c   1.000
_cell.angle_alpha   90.00
_cell.angle_beta   90.00
_cell.angle_gamma   90.00
#
_symmetry.space_group_name_H-M   'P 1'
#
loop_
_entity.id
_entity.type
_entity.pdbx_description
1 polymer ?
#
loop_
_entity_poly.entity_id
_entity_poly.type
_entity_poly.pdbx_seq_one_letter_code
_entity_poly.pdbx_strand_id
1 'polypeptide(L)'
;SGYQLNIESLPRSVMDKFYVTLRYSRLINDSNIHLVLHPGSTEANLASSNVGKGGIVHLQRCKALRRLNLSANLRDRNVSEQCLVDLMSHLHSLEEVRLQGLAEVTSAVVHCLIQNNPHLTVLDFRGCSAVDDTTLVMLGSCCKHIKALNMSYTNITDAGILALVSGACGPVLEELLINGCRSLTNYAIEKVVDYCANLRILSFHKCPLITDISIGRMEQPKQISWSIF
;
A
#
# COMPACT_ATOMS: atom_id res chain seq x y z
N SER A 1 -37.69 -23.83 15.68
CA SER A 1 -37.05 -24.18 14.39
C SER A 1 -36.35 -22.93 13.87
N GLY A 2 -35.09 -22.72 14.25
CA GLY A 2 -34.30 -21.61 13.74
C GLY A 2 -33.85 -21.93 12.33
N TYR A 3 -34.31 -21.17 11.34
CA TYR A 3 -33.72 -21.18 10.02
C TYR A 3 -32.27 -20.70 10.15
N GLN A 4 -31.30 -21.61 10.14
CA GLN A 4 -29.93 -21.26 9.83
C GLN A 4 -29.92 -20.80 8.38
N LEU A 5 -29.92 -19.49 8.17
CA LEU A 5 -29.61 -18.90 6.87
C LEU A 5 -28.24 -19.47 6.45
N ASN A 6 -28.25 -20.31 5.42
CA ASN A 6 -27.02 -20.78 4.82
C ASN A 6 -26.41 -19.59 4.05
N ILE A 7 -25.58 -18.81 4.74
CA ILE A 7 -24.99 -17.59 4.17
C ILE A 7 -24.14 -17.91 2.94
N GLU A 8 -23.61 -19.13 2.82
CA GLU A 8 -22.84 -19.58 1.65
C GLU A 8 -23.68 -19.76 0.38
N SER A 9 -25.02 -19.85 0.50
CA SER A 9 -25.93 -19.92 -0.65
C SER A 9 -26.44 -18.55 -1.10
N LEU A 10 -26.03 -17.46 -0.45
CA LEU A 10 -26.47 -16.13 -0.81
C LEU A 10 -25.90 -15.69 -2.17
N PRO A 11 -26.68 -14.96 -2.99
CA PRO A 11 -26.17 -14.35 -4.21
C PRO A 11 -25.00 -13.39 -3.93
N ARG A 12 -24.04 -13.30 -4.86
CA ARG A 12 -22.87 -12.40 -4.76
C ARG A 12 -23.27 -10.95 -4.46
N SER A 13 -24.30 -10.46 -5.15
CA SER A 13 -24.83 -9.11 -4.95
C SER A 13 -25.34 -8.83 -3.54
N VAL A 14 -25.74 -9.87 -2.79
CA VAL A 14 -26.14 -9.76 -1.39
C VAL A 14 -24.91 -9.75 -0.49
N MET A 15 -23.93 -10.62 -0.74
CA MET A 15 -22.65 -10.61 -0.02
C MET A 15 -21.91 -9.27 -0.16
N ASP A 16 -21.89 -8.69 -1.36
CA ASP A 16 -21.28 -7.37 -1.60
C ASP A 16 -21.96 -6.27 -0.77
N LYS A 17 -23.29 -6.30 -0.64
CA LYS A 17 -24.03 -5.37 0.23
C LYS A 17 -23.69 -5.57 1.70
N PHE A 18 -23.56 -6.83 2.15
CA PHE A 18 -23.13 -7.13 3.51
C PHE A 18 -21.71 -6.65 3.77
N TYR A 19 -20.79 -6.88 2.84
CA TYR A 19 -19.42 -6.41 2.92
C TYR A 19 -19.34 -4.89 3.09
N VAL A 20 -20.05 -4.14 2.24
CA VAL A 20 -20.11 -2.68 2.33
C VAL A 20 -20.65 -2.25 3.70
N THR A 21 -21.75 -2.84 4.15
CA THR A 21 -22.38 -2.49 5.44
C THR A 21 -21.46 -2.78 6.63
N LEU A 22 -20.86 -3.98 6.67
CA LEU A 22 -20.02 -4.42 7.78
C LEU A 22 -18.66 -3.73 7.82
N ARG A 23 -18.11 -3.35 6.65
CA ARG A 23 -16.90 -2.51 6.56
C ARG A 23 -17.12 -1.16 7.23
N TYR A 24 -18.23 -0.48 6.93
CA TYR A 24 -18.51 0.85 7.50
C TYR A 24 -18.81 0.80 8.99
N SER A 25 -19.41 -0.29 9.49
CA SER A 25 -19.63 -0.49 10.92
C SER A 25 -18.41 -1.05 11.67
N ARG A 26 -17.30 -1.34 10.97
CA ARG A 26 -16.07 -1.96 11.51
C ARG A 26 -16.34 -3.31 12.20
N LEU A 27 -17.37 -4.02 11.76
CA LEU A 27 -17.77 -5.30 12.34
C LEU A 27 -17.06 -6.51 11.70
N ILE A 28 -16.28 -6.31 10.64
CA ILE A 28 -15.51 -7.41 10.02
C ILE A 28 -14.41 -7.89 10.96
N ASN A 29 -14.38 -9.20 11.19
CA ASN A 29 -13.40 -9.90 12.03
C ASN A 29 -13.16 -11.33 11.50
N ASP A 30 -12.23 -12.04 12.13
CA ASP A 30 -11.84 -13.41 11.73
C ASP A 30 -13.04 -14.37 11.62
N SER A 31 -14.05 -14.23 12.48
CA SER A 31 -15.20 -15.13 12.53
C SER A 31 -16.25 -14.86 11.44
N ASN A 32 -16.28 -13.68 10.83
CA ASN A 32 -17.31 -13.33 9.84
C ASN A 32 -16.77 -12.91 8.47
N ILE A 33 -15.45 -12.75 8.30
CA ILE A 33 -14.85 -12.35 7.03
C ILE A 33 -15.21 -13.30 5.86
N HIS A 34 -15.32 -14.60 6.13
CA HIS A 34 -15.67 -15.61 5.14
C HIS A 34 -17.13 -15.51 4.65
N LEU A 35 -18.00 -14.81 5.40
CA LEU A 35 -19.40 -14.57 5.06
C LEU A 35 -19.56 -13.39 4.10
N VAL A 36 -18.57 -12.48 4.05
CA VAL A 36 -18.62 -11.24 3.26
C VAL A 36 -17.65 -11.24 2.08
N LEU A 37 -16.55 -11.98 2.17
CA LEU A 37 -15.60 -12.14 1.07
C LEU A 37 -15.72 -13.52 0.46
N HIS A 38 -15.80 -13.56 -0.88
CA HIS A 38 -15.97 -14.77 -1.67
C HIS A 38 -14.94 -14.82 -2.80
N PRO A 39 -14.75 -15.96 -3.50
CA PRO A 39 -13.68 -16.11 -4.50
C PRO A 39 -13.69 -15.09 -5.66
N GLY A 40 -14.85 -14.48 -5.92
CA GLY A 40 -15.04 -13.45 -6.94
C GLY A 40 -14.94 -12.01 -6.43
N SER A 41 -14.66 -11.79 -5.15
CA SER A 41 -14.50 -10.45 -4.60
C SER A 41 -13.27 -9.78 -5.20
N THR A 42 -13.43 -8.53 -5.65
CA THR A 42 -12.37 -7.75 -6.31
C THR A 42 -11.73 -6.70 -5.39
N GLU A 43 -12.37 -6.40 -4.26
CA GLU A 43 -11.88 -5.47 -3.25
C GLU A 43 -12.04 -6.06 -1.84
N ALA A 44 -10.99 -5.92 -1.03
CA ALA A 44 -11.00 -6.21 0.40
C ALA A 44 -10.31 -5.06 1.14
N ASN A 45 -11.08 -4.05 1.52
CA ASN A 45 -10.70 -3.08 2.52
C ASN A 45 -11.10 -3.53 3.94
N LEU A 46 -10.07 -3.86 4.72
CA LEU A 46 -10.13 -4.31 6.11
C LEU A 46 -9.36 -3.34 7.03
N ALA A 47 -9.16 -2.10 6.57
CA ALA A 47 -8.58 -1.05 7.39
C ALA A 47 -9.44 -0.85 8.63
N SER A 48 -8.80 -0.82 9.81
CA SER A 48 -9.49 -0.70 11.10
C SER A 48 -10.45 -1.85 11.46
N SER A 49 -10.45 -2.97 10.73
CA SER A 49 -11.19 -4.19 11.10
C SER A 49 -10.42 -5.04 12.13
N ASN A 50 -11.11 -5.88 12.90
CA ASN A 50 -10.46 -6.80 13.84
C ASN A 50 -10.10 -8.14 13.14
N VAL A 51 -9.33 -8.04 12.05
CA VAL A 51 -8.92 -9.18 11.23
C VAL A 51 -7.44 -9.50 11.47
N GLY A 52 -7.17 -10.59 12.16
CA GLY A 52 -5.82 -11.12 12.39
C GLY A 52 -5.46 -12.22 11.38
N LYS A 53 -4.49 -13.08 11.74
CA LYS A 53 -4.08 -14.22 10.91
C LYS A 53 -5.25 -15.15 10.54
N GLY A 54 -6.17 -15.39 11.48
CA GLY A 54 -7.32 -16.27 11.26
C GLY A 54 -8.23 -15.76 10.15
N GLY A 55 -8.41 -14.45 10.02
CA GLY A 55 -9.19 -13.86 8.94
C GLY A 55 -8.40 -13.70 7.64
N ILE A 56 -7.10 -13.39 7.72
CA ILE A 56 -6.23 -13.27 6.54
C ILE A 56 -6.20 -14.55 5.70
N VAL A 57 -6.23 -15.73 6.32
CA VAL A 57 -6.25 -17.01 5.57
C VAL A 57 -7.45 -17.10 4.62
N HIS A 58 -8.59 -16.48 4.97
CA HIS A 58 -9.77 -16.45 4.12
C HIS A 58 -9.61 -15.54 2.89
N LEU A 59 -8.60 -14.67 2.85
CA LEU A 59 -8.30 -13.88 1.65
C LEU A 59 -7.61 -14.73 0.57
N GLN A 60 -6.95 -15.83 0.94
CA GLN A 60 -6.20 -16.68 0.01
C GLN A 60 -7.09 -17.32 -1.07
N ARG A 61 -8.39 -17.48 -0.82
CA ARG A 61 -9.38 -17.96 -1.82
C ARG A 61 -9.89 -16.86 -2.75
N CYS A 62 -9.67 -15.59 -2.42
CA CYS A 62 -10.19 -14.44 -3.17
C CYS A 62 -9.24 -14.08 -4.33
N LYS A 63 -9.11 -15.00 -5.30
CA LYS A 63 -8.14 -14.88 -6.39
C LYS A 63 -8.41 -13.71 -7.35
N ALA A 64 -9.63 -13.19 -7.36
CA ALA A 64 -10.03 -12.04 -8.15
C ALA A 64 -9.72 -10.67 -7.49
N LEU A 65 -9.08 -10.65 -6.31
CA LEU A 65 -8.75 -9.40 -5.63
C LEU A 65 -7.80 -8.54 -6.46
N ARG A 66 -8.23 -7.30 -6.69
CA ARG A 66 -7.46 -6.23 -7.34
C ARG A 66 -7.10 -5.13 -6.35
N ARG A 67 -7.92 -4.91 -5.32
CA ARG A 67 -7.68 -3.90 -4.28
C ARG A 67 -7.67 -4.52 -2.90
N LEU A 68 -6.56 -4.41 -2.19
CA LEU A 68 -6.37 -4.93 -0.85
C LEU A 68 -5.94 -3.80 0.09
N ASN A 69 -6.65 -3.64 1.21
CA ASN A 69 -6.24 -2.75 2.26
C ASN A 69 -6.28 -3.48 3.60
N LEU A 70 -5.10 -3.79 4.14
CA LEU A 70 -4.90 -4.40 5.46
C LEU A 70 -4.29 -3.42 6.45
N SER A 71 -4.36 -2.11 6.15
CA SER A 71 -3.79 -1.07 7.01
C SER A 71 -4.26 -1.23 8.44
N ALA A 72 -3.31 -1.22 9.38
CA ALA A 72 -3.59 -1.42 10.79
C ALA A 72 -3.59 -0.09 11.53
N ASN A 73 -4.58 0.08 12.39
CA ASN A 73 -4.40 0.90 13.58
C ASN A 73 -3.74 0.02 14.64
N LEU A 74 -2.42 -0.12 14.47
CA LEU A 74 -1.35 -0.57 15.36
C LEU A 74 -1.68 -1.40 16.63
N ARG A 75 -0.91 -2.50 16.74
CA ARG A 75 -0.44 -3.28 17.92
C ARG A 75 -1.08 -4.63 18.28
N ASP A 76 -2.35 -4.89 17.97
CA ASP A 76 -3.01 -6.12 18.50
C ASP A 76 -3.39 -7.17 17.44
N ARG A 77 -2.88 -7.05 16.22
CA ARG A 77 -3.14 -8.03 15.17
C ARG A 77 -2.01 -9.04 15.16
N ASN A 78 -2.29 -10.27 15.60
CA ASN A 78 -1.38 -11.42 15.51
C ASN A 78 -1.13 -11.81 14.04
N VAL A 79 -0.48 -10.93 13.28
CA VAL A 79 -0.15 -11.07 11.87
C VAL A 79 1.36 -10.98 11.79
N SER A 80 2.02 -12.08 11.43
CA SER A 80 3.47 -12.12 11.25
C SER A 80 3.86 -11.78 9.81
N GLU A 81 5.16 -11.51 9.59
CA GLU A 81 5.72 -11.37 8.24
C GLU A 81 5.37 -12.58 7.36
N GLN A 82 5.59 -13.80 7.88
CA GLN A 82 5.26 -15.04 7.16
C GLN A 82 3.79 -15.11 6.76
N CYS A 83 2.87 -14.64 7.62
CA CYS A 83 1.44 -14.60 7.28
C CYS A 83 1.16 -13.68 6.09
N LEU A 84 1.89 -12.55 5.97
CA LEU A 84 1.77 -11.64 4.84
C LEU A 84 2.40 -12.23 3.58
N VAL A 85 3.58 -12.85 3.68
CA VAL A 85 4.21 -13.55 2.56
C VAL A 85 3.31 -14.66 2.03
N ASP A 86 2.74 -15.48 2.93
CA ASP A 86 1.80 -16.54 2.56
C ASP A 86 0.54 -15.98 1.91
N LEU A 87 0.06 -14.80 2.32
CA LEU A 87 -1.05 -14.15 1.64
C LEU A 87 -0.64 -13.69 0.23
N MET A 88 0.49 -13.00 0.09
CA MET A 88 0.92 -12.42 -1.19
C MET A 88 1.26 -13.49 -2.22
N SER A 89 1.72 -14.68 -1.81
CA SER A 89 1.96 -15.81 -2.71
C SER A 89 0.68 -16.44 -3.28
N HIS A 90 -0.48 -16.08 -2.74
CA HIS A 90 -1.78 -16.60 -3.19
C HIS A 90 -2.54 -15.61 -4.07
N LEU A 91 -2.15 -14.34 -4.11
CA LEU A 91 -2.83 -13.26 -4.83
C LEU A 91 -1.99 -12.77 -6.00
N HIS A 92 -2.54 -12.86 -7.22
CA HIS A 92 -1.81 -12.65 -8.48
C HIS A 92 -2.45 -11.61 -9.40
N SER A 93 -3.42 -10.86 -8.88
CA SER A 93 -4.20 -9.88 -9.66
C SER A 93 -4.32 -8.53 -8.94
N LEU A 94 -3.50 -8.30 -7.93
CA LEU A 94 -3.50 -7.06 -7.17
C LEU A 94 -2.99 -5.91 -8.03
N GLU A 95 -3.67 -4.78 -7.90
CA GLU A 95 -3.35 -3.51 -8.55
C GLU A 95 -3.17 -2.40 -7.52
N GLU A 96 -3.94 -2.44 -6.43
CA GLU A 96 -3.77 -1.52 -5.30
C GLU A 96 -3.58 -2.29 -4.00
N VAL A 97 -2.50 -1.98 -3.28
CA VAL A 97 -2.21 -2.58 -1.98
C VAL A 97 -1.87 -1.50 -0.97
N ARG A 98 -2.59 -1.50 0.15
CA ARG A 98 -2.37 -0.59 1.28
C ARG A 98 -2.13 -1.40 2.56
N LEU A 99 -0.94 -1.26 3.13
CA LEU A 99 -0.47 -2.01 4.30
C LEU A 99 0.03 -1.07 5.41
N GLN A 100 -0.57 0.11 5.54
CA GLN A 100 -0.07 1.17 6.42
C GLN A 100 0.08 0.70 7.88
N GLY A 101 1.16 1.14 8.51
CA GLY A 101 1.42 0.93 9.94
C GLY A 101 1.69 -0.52 10.34
N LEU A 102 1.98 -1.41 9.39
CA LEU A 102 2.34 -2.80 9.68
C LEU A 102 3.87 -2.92 9.76
N ALA A 103 4.39 -3.23 10.95
CA ALA A 103 5.84 -3.38 11.18
C ALA A 103 6.41 -4.62 10.48
N GLU A 104 5.54 -5.59 10.17
CA GLU A 104 5.81 -6.86 9.52
C GLU A 104 5.92 -6.72 7.99
N VAL A 105 5.67 -5.53 7.44
CA VAL A 105 5.91 -5.25 6.01
C VAL A 105 7.40 -4.96 5.83
N THR A 106 8.15 -6.02 5.55
CA THR A 106 9.58 -5.98 5.23
C THR A 106 9.81 -6.07 3.72
N SER A 107 11.07 -5.94 3.31
CA SER A 107 11.46 -6.16 1.90
C SER A 107 11.04 -7.54 1.38
N ALA A 108 10.99 -8.58 2.22
CA ALA A 108 10.54 -9.92 1.82
C ALA A 108 9.05 -9.94 1.41
N VAL A 109 8.18 -9.25 2.18
CA VAL A 109 6.76 -9.13 1.85
C VAL A 109 6.57 -8.35 0.55
N VAL A 110 7.29 -7.22 0.41
CA VAL A 110 7.19 -6.39 -0.81
C VAL A 110 7.71 -7.14 -2.03
N HIS A 111 8.83 -7.86 -1.90
CA HIS A 111 9.38 -8.69 -2.97
C HIS A 111 8.36 -9.74 -3.45
N CYS A 112 7.75 -10.48 -2.51
CA CYS A 112 6.71 -11.46 -2.83
C CYS A 112 5.51 -10.79 -3.54
N LEU A 113 5.07 -9.63 -3.05
CA LEU A 113 3.98 -8.87 -3.64
C LEU A 113 4.27 -8.48 -5.10
N ILE A 114 5.42 -7.86 -5.37
CA ILE A 114 5.74 -7.34 -6.71
C ILE A 114 6.03 -8.46 -7.72
N GLN A 115 6.60 -9.58 -7.27
CA GLN A 115 6.86 -10.73 -8.14
C GLN A 115 5.58 -11.38 -8.63
N ASN A 116 4.55 -11.46 -7.77
CA ASN A 116 3.29 -12.12 -8.09
C ASN A 116 2.27 -11.18 -8.77
N ASN A 117 2.49 -9.87 -8.75
CA ASN A 117 1.51 -8.88 -9.20
C ASN A 117 2.14 -7.85 -10.16
N PRO A 118 2.33 -8.21 -11.44
CA PRO A 118 3.01 -7.34 -12.41
C PRO A 118 2.23 -6.08 -12.78
N HIS A 119 0.94 -6.00 -12.45
CA HIS A 119 0.05 -4.89 -12.77
C HIS A 119 -0.21 -3.93 -11.59
N LEU A 120 0.66 -3.95 -10.56
CA LEU A 120 0.55 -3.01 -9.44
C LEU A 120 0.67 -1.56 -9.92
N THR A 121 -0.30 -0.75 -9.48
CA THR A 121 -0.40 0.68 -9.79
C THR A 121 -0.37 1.57 -8.55
N VAL A 122 -0.85 1.08 -7.41
CA VAL A 122 -0.89 1.84 -6.16
C VAL A 122 -0.30 1.02 -5.01
N LEU A 123 0.69 1.59 -4.32
CA LEU A 123 1.25 1.04 -3.10
C LEU A 123 1.26 2.08 -1.99
N ASP A 124 0.78 1.67 -0.82
CA ASP A 124 0.80 2.50 0.38
C ASP A 124 1.38 1.74 1.57
N PHE A 125 2.62 2.12 1.92
CA PHE A 125 3.39 1.58 3.02
C PHE A 125 3.67 2.62 4.10
N ARG A 126 2.80 3.63 4.20
CA ARG A 126 2.94 4.67 5.20
C ARG A 126 3.13 4.09 6.60
N GLY A 127 4.17 4.52 7.29
CA GLY A 127 4.45 4.13 8.68
C GLY A 127 4.90 2.67 8.86
N CYS A 128 5.21 1.95 7.77
CA CYS A 128 5.84 0.63 7.88
C CYS A 128 7.33 0.81 8.19
N SER A 129 7.71 0.64 9.46
CA SER A 129 9.07 0.96 9.94
C SER A 129 10.16 0.05 9.37
N ALA A 130 9.83 -1.11 8.84
CA ALA A 130 10.79 -2.01 8.19
C ALA A 130 10.99 -1.73 6.69
N VAL A 131 10.29 -0.73 6.15
CA VAL A 131 10.46 -0.28 4.75
C VAL A 131 11.60 0.74 4.67
N ASP A 132 12.55 0.45 3.77
CA ASP A 132 13.81 1.16 3.59
C ASP A 132 14.22 1.23 2.09
N ASP A 133 15.45 1.65 1.82
CA ASP A 133 15.98 1.80 0.46
C ASP A 133 16.00 0.48 -0.34
N THR A 134 16.15 -0.67 0.33
CA THR A 134 16.06 -1.99 -0.32
C THR A 134 14.71 -2.15 -1.04
N THR A 135 13.64 -1.67 -0.39
CA THR A 135 12.29 -1.69 -0.98
C THR A 135 12.23 -0.82 -2.22
N LEU A 136 12.79 0.39 -2.17
CA LEU A 136 12.79 1.32 -3.30
C LEU A 136 13.61 0.82 -4.50
N VAL A 137 14.74 0.17 -4.24
CA VAL A 137 15.56 -0.48 -5.29
C VAL A 137 14.74 -1.55 -6.03
N MET A 138 14.05 -2.43 -5.30
CA MET A 138 13.23 -3.49 -5.92
C MET A 138 12.06 -2.92 -6.75
N LEU A 139 11.40 -1.87 -6.26
CA LEU A 139 10.34 -1.19 -7.00
C LEU A 139 10.91 -0.57 -8.28
N GLY A 140 12.02 0.18 -8.17
CA GLY A 140 12.70 0.82 -9.29
C GLY A 140 13.19 -0.17 -10.36
N SER A 141 13.58 -1.39 -9.99
CA SER A 141 14.08 -2.37 -10.96
C SER A 141 12.99 -3.05 -11.81
N CYS A 142 11.77 -3.19 -11.28
CA CYS A 142 10.79 -4.12 -11.84
C CYS A 142 9.42 -3.51 -12.15
N CYS A 143 9.00 -2.47 -11.42
CA CYS A 143 7.61 -2.03 -11.44
C CYS A 143 7.35 -0.93 -12.47
N LYS A 144 6.91 -1.33 -13.67
CA LYS A 144 6.66 -0.42 -14.82
C LYS A 144 5.30 0.27 -14.82
N HIS A 145 4.47 0.03 -13.81
CA HIS A 145 3.07 0.47 -13.78
C HIS A 145 2.68 1.23 -12.50
N ILE A 146 3.60 1.42 -11.56
CA ILE A 146 3.32 2.15 -10.32
C ILE A 146 3.08 3.63 -10.63
N LYS A 147 1.85 4.07 -10.36
CA LYS A 147 1.41 5.45 -10.54
C LYS A 147 1.38 6.21 -9.22
N ALA A 148 1.01 5.56 -8.12
CA ALA A 148 0.94 6.20 -6.81
C ALA A 148 1.70 5.40 -5.75
N LEU A 149 2.62 6.08 -5.07
CA LEU A 149 3.44 5.50 -4.02
C LEU A 149 3.44 6.36 -2.76
N ASN A 150 3.08 5.76 -1.64
CA ASN A 150 3.16 6.41 -0.33
C ASN A 150 4.17 5.68 0.57
N MET A 151 5.31 6.33 0.79
CA MET A 151 6.41 5.90 1.66
C MET A 151 6.54 6.81 2.89
N SER A 152 5.50 7.60 3.21
CA SER A 152 5.56 8.54 4.33
C SER A 152 5.86 7.82 5.66
N TYR A 153 6.65 8.42 6.53
CA TYR A 153 7.04 7.88 7.85
C TYR A 153 7.75 6.52 7.78
N THR A 154 8.55 6.30 6.74
CA THR A 154 9.44 5.13 6.58
C THR A 154 10.92 5.54 6.73
N ASN A 155 11.84 4.57 6.67
CA ASN A 155 13.27 4.78 6.89
C ASN A 155 14.07 4.98 5.58
N ILE A 156 13.42 5.47 4.52
CA ILE A 156 14.05 5.72 3.23
C ILE A 156 15.01 6.92 3.25
N THR A 157 15.98 6.90 2.35
CA THR A 157 16.96 7.95 2.14
C THR A 157 16.97 8.44 0.69
N ASP A 158 17.78 9.48 0.45
CA ASP A 158 18.07 10.01 -0.88
C ASP A 158 18.54 8.93 -1.88
N ALA A 159 19.30 7.93 -1.42
CA ALA A 159 19.79 6.85 -2.25
C ALA A 159 18.65 5.95 -2.75
N GLY A 160 17.70 5.62 -1.87
CA GLY A 160 16.51 4.86 -2.25
C GLY A 160 15.61 5.64 -3.21
N ILE A 161 15.39 6.93 -2.98
CA ILE A 161 14.62 7.78 -3.91
C ILE A 161 15.28 7.79 -5.28
N LEU A 162 16.59 8.00 -5.35
CA LEU A 162 17.33 7.94 -6.62
C LEU A 162 17.15 6.59 -7.32
N ALA A 163 17.30 5.48 -6.60
CA ALA A 163 17.15 4.14 -7.17
C ALA A 163 15.72 3.90 -7.72
N LEU A 164 14.69 4.39 -7.02
CA LEU A 164 13.31 4.32 -7.48
C LEU A 164 13.11 5.11 -8.78
N VAL A 165 13.47 6.40 -8.77
CA VAL A 165 13.08 7.32 -9.85
C VAL A 165 13.99 7.23 -11.07
N SER A 166 15.25 6.83 -10.93
CA SER A 166 16.12 6.55 -12.08
C SER A 166 15.79 5.22 -12.78
N GLY A 167 14.97 4.37 -12.14
CA GLY A 167 14.52 3.09 -12.67
C GLY A 167 13.20 3.14 -13.45
N ALA A 168 12.53 1.99 -13.51
CA ALA A 168 11.27 1.77 -14.24
C ALA A 168 10.10 2.62 -13.73
N CYS A 169 10.11 3.00 -12.45
CA CYS A 169 9.04 3.80 -11.86
C CYS A 169 9.08 5.27 -12.32
N GLY A 170 10.27 5.83 -12.58
CA GLY A 170 10.45 7.26 -12.87
C GLY A 170 9.50 7.82 -13.93
N PRO A 171 9.48 7.25 -15.16
CA PRO A 171 8.66 7.76 -16.25
C PRO A 171 7.14 7.61 -16.03
N VAL A 172 6.69 6.77 -15.10
CA VAL A 172 5.27 6.41 -14.93
C VAL A 172 4.65 6.93 -13.64
N LEU A 173 5.45 7.39 -12.69
CA LEU A 173 4.99 7.85 -11.39
C LEU A 173 4.19 9.16 -11.51
N GLU A 174 2.97 9.16 -10.97
CA GLU A 174 2.03 10.29 -10.98
C GLU A 174 1.87 10.91 -9.57
N GLU A 175 2.04 10.12 -8.51
CA GLU A 175 1.94 10.55 -7.11
C GLU A 175 3.04 9.92 -6.25
N LEU A 176 3.74 10.77 -5.49
CA LEU A 176 4.74 10.36 -4.51
C LEU A 176 4.55 11.09 -3.18
N LEU A 177 4.24 10.34 -2.13
CA LEU A 177 4.11 10.85 -0.76
C LEU A 177 5.25 10.30 0.11
N ILE A 178 6.11 11.20 0.59
CA ILE A 178 7.33 10.92 1.35
C ILE A 178 7.39 11.78 2.63
N ASN A 179 6.23 12.04 3.23
CA ASN A 179 6.11 12.89 4.41
C ASN A 179 6.80 12.27 5.62
N GLY A 180 7.42 13.07 6.48
CA GLY A 180 7.99 12.60 7.75
C GLY A 180 9.20 11.68 7.60
N CYS A 181 9.77 11.54 6.41
CA CYS A 181 10.99 10.79 6.15
C CYS A 181 12.20 11.63 6.57
N ARG A 182 12.79 11.30 7.72
CA ARG A 182 13.74 12.17 8.43
C ARG A 182 15.11 12.31 7.75
N SER A 183 15.46 11.38 6.87
CA SER A 183 16.77 11.30 6.22
C SER A 183 16.76 11.87 4.79
N LEU A 184 15.62 12.36 4.29
CA LEU A 184 15.51 12.92 2.95
C LEU A 184 15.96 14.38 2.93
N THR A 185 16.75 14.75 1.93
CA THR A 185 17.23 16.11 1.71
C THR A 185 16.68 16.70 0.41
N ASN A 186 17.06 17.94 0.09
CA ASN A 186 16.75 18.55 -1.20
C ASN A 186 17.22 17.69 -2.39
N TYR A 187 18.28 16.89 -2.24
CA TYR A 187 18.78 16.03 -3.30
C TYR A 187 17.73 15.01 -3.77
N ALA A 188 16.96 14.40 -2.84
CA ALA A 188 15.87 13.51 -3.23
C ALA A 188 14.82 14.23 -4.10
N ILE A 189 14.46 15.46 -3.73
CA ILE A 189 13.47 16.25 -4.49
C ILE A 189 14.00 16.61 -5.87
N GLU A 190 15.28 17.01 -5.98
CA GLU A 190 15.92 17.25 -7.27
C GLU A 190 15.83 16.02 -8.17
N LYS A 191 16.10 14.81 -7.65
CA LYS A 191 16.01 13.58 -8.45
C LYS A 191 14.57 13.24 -8.84
N VAL A 192 13.60 13.45 -7.95
CA VAL A 192 12.19 13.29 -8.32
C VAL A 192 11.79 14.24 -9.46
N VAL A 193 12.30 15.47 -9.46
CA VAL A 193 12.05 16.45 -10.52
C VAL A 193 12.73 16.05 -11.83
N ASP A 194 14.00 15.63 -11.77
CA ASP A 194 14.81 15.23 -12.93
C ASP A 194 14.21 14.03 -13.68
N TYR A 195 13.70 13.03 -12.96
CA TYR A 195 13.32 11.73 -13.56
C TYR A 195 11.81 11.51 -13.71
N CYS A 196 10.95 12.17 -12.90
CA CYS A 196 9.51 11.93 -12.92
C CYS A 196 8.75 13.00 -13.71
N ALA A 197 8.72 12.83 -15.04
CA ALA A 197 8.06 13.74 -15.98
C ALA A 197 6.52 13.74 -15.85
N ASN A 198 5.92 12.61 -15.45
CA ASN A 198 4.47 12.46 -15.29
C ASN A 198 3.97 12.77 -13.87
N LEU A 199 4.85 13.18 -12.95
CA LEU A 199 4.49 13.40 -11.57
C LEU A 199 3.57 14.61 -11.43
N ARG A 200 2.43 14.40 -10.78
CA ARG A 200 1.40 15.41 -10.55
C ARG A 200 1.28 15.77 -9.08
N ILE A 201 1.52 14.82 -8.18
CA ILE A 201 1.40 15.03 -6.73
C ILE A 201 2.73 14.66 -6.08
N LEU A 202 3.32 15.61 -5.38
CA LEU A 202 4.52 15.40 -4.56
C LEU A 202 4.30 16.00 -3.18
N SER A 203 4.51 15.19 -2.14
CA SER A 203 4.32 15.64 -0.76
C SER A 203 5.43 15.16 0.16
N PHE A 204 6.03 16.09 0.89
CA PHE A 204 7.18 15.88 1.76
C PHE A 204 7.09 16.70 3.07
N HIS A 205 5.86 16.89 3.57
CA HIS A 205 5.60 17.53 4.87
C HIS A 205 6.41 16.88 5.98
N LYS A 206 6.87 17.68 6.95
CA LYS A 206 7.58 17.19 8.16
C LYS A 206 8.90 16.45 7.85
N CYS A 207 9.54 16.75 6.72
CA CYS A 207 10.90 16.30 6.41
C CYS A 207 11.90 17.39 6.81
N PRO A 208 12.62 17.25 7.94
CA PRO A 208 13.37 18.35 8.55
C PRO A 208 14.62 18.81 7.78
N LEU A 209 15.10 18.00 6.83
CA LEU A 209 16.30 18.30 6.04
C LEU A 209 15.98 18.77 4.61
N ILE A 210 14.69 18.89 4.26
CA ILE A 210 14.24 19.49 3.00
C ILE A 210 13.94 20.96 3.27
N THR A 211 14.58 21.84 2.50
CA THR A 211 14.49 23.29 2.66
C THR A 211 13.89 23.94 1.42
N ASP A 212 13.59 25.23 1.51
CA ASP A 212 12.93 25.99 0.43
C ASP A 212 13.72 26.06 -0.88
N ILE A 213 15.02 25.71 -0.87
CA ILE A 213 15.87 25.63 -2.08
C ILE A 213 15.28 24.65 -3.10
N SER A 214 14.67 23.55 -2.63
CA SER A 214 14.05 22.56 -3.50
C SER A 214 12.88 23.12 -4.32
N ILE A 215 12.20 24.17 -3.82
CA ILE A 215 11.00 24.77 -4.42
C ILE A 215 11.34 25.58 -5.67
N GLY A 216 12.43 26.33 -5.65
CA GLY A 216 12.84 27.18 -6.77
C GLY A 216 13.18 26.42 -8.06
N ARG A 217 13.41 25.11 -7.99
CA ARG A 217 13.67 24.25 -9.16
C ARG A 217 12.41 23.59 -9.72
N MET A 218 11.26 23.73 -9.06
CA MET A 218 10.00 23.08 -9.43
C MET A 218 9.07 24.01 -10.23
N GLU A 219 9.55 24.58 -11.35
CA GLU A 219 8.79 25.58 -12.15
C GLU A 219 7.73 24.97 -13.13
N GLN A 220 7.05 23.88 -12.76
CA GLN A 220 6.02 23.22 -13.62
C GLN A 220 4.78 22.79 -12.81
N PRO A 221 3.62 22.49 -13.45
CA PRO A 221 2.32 22.36 -12.77
C PRO A 221 2.18 21.02 -12.04
N LYS A 222 3.05 20.77 -11.07
CA LYS A 222 2.90 19.72 -10.07
C LYS A 222 2.06 20.31 -8.93
N GLN A 223 1.00 19.62 -8.51
CA GLN A 223 0.31 19.89 -7.25
C GLN A 223 1.23 19.45 -6.12
N ILE A 224 2.07 20.37 -5.68
CA ILE A 224 3.02 20.14 -4.60
C ILE A 224 2.37 20.63 -3.32
N SER A 225 2.36 19.78 -2.29
CA SER A 225 1.87 20.12 -0.97
C SER A 225 2.97 19.88 0.06
N TRP A 226 3.42 20.95 0.71
CA TRP A 226 4.38 20.93 1.81
C TRP A 226 3.97 21.96 2.88
N SER A 227 4.46 21.76 4.11
CA SER A 227 4.24 22.63 5.25
C SER A 227 5.56 22.68 6.00
N ILE A 228 6.02 23.90 6.26
CA ILE A 228 7.21 24.17 7.06
C ILE A 228 6.74 24.17 8.53
N PHE A 229 6.96 23.07 9.25
CA PHE A 229 6.80 23.00 10.70
C PHE A 229 7.91 22.15 11.29
#